data_AF-A0AAE0Q5L4-F1
#
_entry.id   AF-A0AAE0Q5L4-F1
#
_cell.length_a   1.000
_cell.length_b   1.000
_cell.length_c   1.000
_cell.angle_alpha   90.00
_cell.angle_beta   90.00
_cell.angle_gamma   90.00
#
_symmetry.space_group_name_H-M   'P 1'
#
loop_
_entity.id
_entity.type
_entity.pdbx_description
1 polymer ?
#
loop_
_entity_poly.entity_id
_entity_poly.type
_entity_poly.pdbx_seq_one_letter_code
_entity_poly.pdbx_strand_id
1 'polypeptide(L)'
;MHEVAPSPVKMPSESWPQLNGDSDRYCQLCHAWFNNPGMARQHYDGKKHKKNAARADLLEQLGKTLDMGEMKGLKRSYTCDVCNVTLNSVAQYHAHLQGSKHQNK
;
A
#
# COMPACT_ATOMS: atom_id res chain seq x y z
N MET A 1 2.47 2.95 -55.70
CA MET A 1 1.92 3.58 -54.49
C MET A 1 0.51 3.07 -54.27
N HIS A 2 0.38 1.96 -53.54
CA HIS A 2 -0.88 1.56 -52.90
C HIS A 2 -0.49 0.92 -51.57
N GLU A 3 -1.03 1.49 -50.50
CA GLU A 3 -0.61 1.35 -49.12
C GLU A 3 -1.07 0.00 -48.55
N VAL A 4 -0.18 -0.69 -47.85
CA VAL A 4 -0.52 -1.92 -47.12
C VAL A 4 -1.16 -1.49 -45.81
N ALA A 5 -2.48 -1.64 -45.70
CA ALA A 5 -3.20 -1.41 -44.46
C ALA A 5 -2.76 -2.47 -43.42
N PRO A 6 -2.40 -2.07 -42.18
CA PRO A 6 -2.04 -3.03 -41.15
C PRO A 6 -3.28 -3.79 -40.66
N SER A 7 -3.17 -5.12 -40.64
CA SER A 7 -4.14 -6.06 -40.11
C SER A 7 -4.67 -5.65 -38.72
N PRO A 8 -5.98 -5.84 -38.42
CA PRO A 8 -6.52 -5.55 -37.11
C PRO A 8 -5.92 -6.54 -36.12
N VAL A 9 -5.14 -6.02 -35.17
CA VAL A 9 -4.62 -6.76 -34.03
C VAL A 9 -5.84 -7.33 -33.30
N LYS A 10 -5.97 -8.65 -33.30
CA LYS A 10 -7.03 -9.35 -32.58
C LYS A 10 -6.78 -9.15 -31.08
N MET A 11 -7.35 -8.10 -30.52
CA MET A 11 -7.55 -7.93 -29.10
C MET A 11 -8.49 -9.06 -28.66
N PRO A 12 -8.12 -9.97 -27.74
CA PRO A 12 -9.12 -10.80 -27.10
C PRO A 12 -10.02 -9.91 -26.26
N SER A 13 -11.19 -9.62 -26.84
CA SER A 13 -12.38 -9.03 -26.26
C SER A 13 -12.69 -9.65 -24.88
N GLU A 14 -12.62 -8.80 -23.85
CA GLU A 14 -13.55 -8.70 -22.72
C GLU A 14 -14.46 -9.94 -22.57
N SER A 15 -14.05 -10.85 -21.69
CA SER A 15 -14.91 -11.93 -21.19
C SER A 15 -14.90 -11.82 -19.67
N TRP A 16 -15.82 -11.03 -19.12
CA TRP A 16 -16.13 -11.05 -17.68
C TRP A 16 -17.03 -12.25 -17.38
N PRO A 17 -16.55 -13.31 -16.72
CA PRO A 17 -17.40 -14.01 -15.78
C PRO A 17 -17.52 -13.12 -14.55
N GLN A 18 -18.72 -12.58 -14.29
CA GLN A 18 -19.04 -12.03 -12.99
C GLN A 18 -18.91 -13.17 -11.96
N LEU A 19 -17.79 -13.20 -11.24
CA LEU A 19 -17.56 -14.13 -10.14
C LEU A 19 -17.22 -13.31 -8.91
N ASN A 20 -18.21 -13.27 -8.04
CA ASN A 20 -18.26 -12.81 -6.66
C ASN A 20 -17.03 -13.20 -5.78
N GLY A 21 -15.81 -12.78 -6.11
CA GLY A 21 -14.60 -13.19 -5.39
C GLY A 21 -13.28 -12.51 -5.80
N ASP A 22 -13.30 -11.37 -6.49
CA ASP A 22 -12.11 -10.70 -7.02
C ASP A 22 -11.19 -10.03 -5.98
N SER A 23 -11.48 -10.15 -4.68
CA SER A 23 -10.62 -9.62 -3.62
C SER A 23 -9.22 -10.24 -3.59
N ASP A 24 -9.02 -11.41 -4.20
CA ASP A 24 -7.72 -12.10 -4.17
C ASP A 24 -6.78 -11.69 -5.31
N ARG A 25 -7.26 -11.10 -6.42
CA ARG A 25 -6.42 -10.82 -7.61
C ARG A 25 -5.78 -9.44 -7.64
N TYR A 26 -6.14 -8.55 -6.72
CA TYR A 26 -5.57 -7.21 -6.63
C TYR A 26 -5.12 -6.87 -5.22
N CYS A 27 -3.85 -6.48 -5.10
CA CYS A 27 -3.28 -6.03 -3.85
C CYS A 27 -3.35 -4.50 -3.74
N GLN A 28 -4.24 -3.99 -2.88
CA GLN A 28 -4.37 -2.56 -2.58
C GLN A 28 -3.10 -1.97 -1.95
N LEU A 29 -2.40 -2.75 -1.12
CA LEU A 29 -1.18 -2.29 -0.44
C LEU A 29 -0.02 -2.04 -1.41
N CYS A 30 0.09 -2.84 -2.46
CA CYS A 30 1.15 -2.75 -3.45
C CYS A 30 0.68 -2.18 -4.79
N HIS A 31 -0.61 -1.84 -4.91
CA HIS A 31 -1.30 -1.46 -6.15
C HIS A 31 -0.94 -2.39 -7.32
N ALA A 32 -0.95 -3.70 -7.07
CA ALA A 32 -0.50 -4.72 -8.02
C ALA A 32 -1.67 -5.61 -8.44
N TRP A 33 -1.87 -5.75 -9.75
CA TRP A 33 -2.85 -6.65 -10.35
C TRP A 33 -2.19 -7.97 -10.76
N PHE A 34 -2.86 -9.08 -10.46
CA PHE A 34 -2.39 -10.42 -10.78
C PHE A 34 -3.36 -11.13 -11.72
N ASN A 35 -2.80 -11.76 -12.75
CA ASN A 35 -3.60 -12.45 -13.78
C ASN A 35 -4.23 -13.76 -13.26
N ASN A 36 -3.65 -14.36 -12.21
CA ASN A 36 -4.14 -15.61 -11.63
C ASN A 36 -4.02 -15.59 -10.09
N PRO A 37 -5.02 -16.10 -9.33
CA PRO A 37 -5.00 -16.11 -7.86
C PRO A 37 -3.79 -16.84 -7.26
N GLY A 38 -3.25 -17.87 -7.92
CA GLY A 38 -2.04 -18.55 -7.44
C GLY A 38 -0.82 -17.60 -7.34
N MET A 39 -0.67 -16.68 -8.29
CA MET A 39 0.38 -15.66 -8.24
C MET A 39 0.11 -14.61 -7.17
N ALA A 40 -1.15 -14.20 -7.01
CA ALA A 40 -1.54 -13.25 -5.97
C ALA A 40 -1.29 -13.82 -4.57
N ARG A 41 -1.62 -15.09 -4.35
CA ARG A 41 -1.34 -15.80 -3.09
C ARG A 41 0.15 -15.87 -2.77
N GLN A 42 0.99 -16.14 -3.78
CA GLN A 42 2.44 -16.08 -3.62
C GLN A 42 2.92 -14.65 -3.31
N HIS A 43 2.29 -13.64 -3.89
CA HIS A 43 2.58 -12.25 -3.56
C HIS A 43 2.24 -11.93 -2.09
N TYR A 44 1.04 -12.30 -1.61
CA TYR A 44 0.62 -12.05 -0.23
C TYR A 44 1.52 -12.72 0.81
N ASP A 45 2.01 -13.94 0.52
CA ASP A 45 2.97 -14.62 1.39
C ASP A 45 4.42 -14.09 1.24
N GLY A 46 4.69 -13.32 0.19
CA GLY A 46 6.02 -12.81 -0.14
C GLY A 46 6.58 -11.82 0.89
N LYS A 47 7.89 -11.88 1.12
CA LYS A 47 8.62 -10.97 2.04
C LYS A 47 8.37 -9.49 1.75
N LYS A 48 8.26 -9.12 0.47
CA LYS A 48 8.00 -7.74 0.04
C LYS A 48 6.62 -7.26 0.50
N HIS A 49 5.59 -8.09 0.32
CA HIS A 49 4.24 -7.78 0.76
C HIS A 49 4.18 -7.68 2.28
N LYS A 50 4.70 -8.68 3.00
CA LYS A 50 4.75 -8.68 4.48
C LYS A 50 5.39 -7.42 5.06
N LYS A 51 6.52 -6.96 4.48
CA LYS A 51 7.18 -5.71 4.90
C LYS A 51 6.31 -4.48 4.65
N ASN A 52 5.60 -4.43 3.52
CA ASN A 52 4.72 -3.31 3.19
C ASN A 52 3.43 -3.32 4.02
N ALA A 53 2.87 -4.50 4.29
CA ALA A 53 1.72 -4.70 5.16
C ALA A 53 2.04 -4.27 6.59
N ALA A 54 3.17 -4.71 7.15
CA ALA A 54 3.63 -4.26 8.46
C ALA A 54 3.81 -2.73 8.53
N ARG A 55 4.33 -2.11 7.46
CA ARG A 55 4.44 -0.65 7.37
C ARG A 55 3.06 0.02 7.33
N ALA A 56 2.12 -0.53 6.59
CA ALA A 56 0.78 0.03 6.43
C ALA A 56 -0.04 -0.09 7.73
N ASP A 57 0.01 -1.24 8.40
CA ASP A 57 -0.59 -1.46 9.71
C ASP A 57 -0.07 -0.44 10.72
N LEU A 58 1.24 -0.23 10.75
CA LEU A 58 1.85 0.77 11.61
C LEU A 58 1.34 2.19 11.31
N LEU A 59 1.19 2.53 10.03
CA LEU A 59 0.67 3.83 9.62
C LEU A 59 -0.80 4.00 10.02
N GLU A 60 -1.59 2.92 10.01
CA GLU A 60 -2.97 2.93 10.47
C GLU A 60 -3.07 3.10 11.99
N GLN A 61 -2.23 2.40 12.76
CA GLN A 61 -2.16 2.56 14.21
C GLN A 61 -1.82 4.01 14.60
N LEU A 62 -0.89 4.64 13.89
CA LEU A 62 -0.59 6.07 14.04
C LEU A 62 -1.81 6.95 13.70
N GLY A 63 -2.54 6.60 12.64
CA GLY A 63 -3.77 7.30 12.24
C GLY A 63 -4.89 7.28 13.26
N LYS A 64 -4.93 6.26 14.13
CA LYS A 64 -5.90 6.17 15.23
C LYS A 64 -5.53 7.06 16.41
N THR A 65 -4.23 7.38 16.57
CA THR A 65 -3.72 8.23 17.66
C THR A 65 -3.66 9.71 17.31
N LEU A 66 -3.70 10.06 16.01
CA LEU A 66 -3.60 11.42 15.51
C LEU A 66 -4.96 11.88 14.96
N ASP A 67 -5.28 13.16 15.14
CA ASP A 67 -6.49 13.77 14.58
C ASP A 67 -6.52 13.68 13.03
N MET A 68 -7.72 13.71 12.43
CA MET A 68 -7.95 13.66 10.98
C MET A 68 -7.12 14.68 10.18
N GLY A 69 -6.73 15.81 10.79
CA GLY A 69 -5.86 16.83 10.18
C GLY A 69 -4.40 16.40 9.98
N GLU A 70 -3.83 15.65 10.92
CA GLU A 70 -2.39 15.30 10.97
C GLU A 70 -2.05 14.06 10.12
N MET A 71 -3.06 13.21 9.83
CA MET A 71 -2.86 11.97 9.08
C MET A 71 -2.40 12.20 7.62
N LYS A 72 -2.77 13.34 7.01
CA LYS A 72 -2.33 13.70 5.64
C LYS A 72 -0.85 14.09 5.59
N GLY A 73 -0.33 14.72 6.65
CA GLY A 73 1.08 15.09 6.76
C GLY A 73 1.98 13.89 6.98
N LEU A 74 1.55 12.95 7.82
CA LEU A 74 2.32 11.76 8.19
C LEU A 74 2.63 10.83 7.00
N LYS A 75 1.73 10.79 6.01
CA LYS A 75 1.91 10.01 4.77
C LYS A 75 3.04 10.58 3.88
N ARG A 76 3.45 11.83 4.10
CA ARG A 76 4.52 12.54 3.38
C ARG A 76 5.78 12.72 4.23
N SER A 77 5.66 12.85 5.55
CA SER A 77 6.77 13.08 6.49
C SER A 77 6.46 12.50 7.87
N TYR A 78 7.34 11.64 8.41
CA TYR A 78 7.15 11.04 9.74
C TYR A 78 7.56 12.02 10.86
N THR A 79 6.85 13.13 10.97
CA THR A 79 7.16 14.21 11.92
C THR A 79 6.27 14.13 13.16
N CYS A 80 6.87 14.24 14.34
CA CYS A 80 6.20 14.18 15.63
C CYS A 80 6.10 15.61 16.17
N ASP A 81 4.88 16.10 16.37
CA ASP A 81 4.64 17.49 16.76
C ASP A 81 5.04 17.77 18.22
N VAL A 82 4.76 16.85 19.15
CA VAL A 82 5.09 16.96 20.60
C VAL A 82 6.60 17.07 20.85
N CYS A 83 7.39 16.39 20.02
CA CYS A 83 8.85 16.38 20.11
C CYS A 83 9.51 17.24 19.02
N ASN A 84 8.73 17.76 18.08
CA ASN A 84 9.17 18.44 16.86
C ASN A 84 10.32 17.70 16.12
N VAL A 85 10.27 16.37 16.07
CA VAL A 85 11.30 15.54 15.41
C VAL A 85 10.77 14.90 14.14
N THR A 86 11.56 14.92 13.08
CA THR A 86 11.24 14.22 11.83
C THR A 86 12.04 12.92 11.76
N LEU A 87 11.34 11.81 11.60
CA LEU A 87 11.93 10.47 11.57
C LEU A 87 11.97 9.94 10.13
N ASN A 88 12.89 9.01 9.87
CA ASN A 88 13.17 8.54 8.52
C ASN A 88 12.31 7.32 8.12
N SER A 89 11.60 6.72 9.08
CA SER A 89 10.80 5.50 8.85
C SER A 89 9.62 5.39 9.79
N VAL A 90 8.51 4.79 9.32
CA VAL A 90 7.31 4.51 10.12
C VAL A 90 7.67 3.72 11.39
N ALA A 91 8.55 2.73 11.27
CA ALA A 91 9.01 1.91 12.39
C ALA A 91 9.67 2.74 13.50
N GLN A 92 10.54 3.69 13.14
CA GLN A 92 11.18 4.58 14.10
C GLN A 92 10.17 5.54 14.74
N TYR A 93 9.20 6.01 13.95
CA TYR A 93 8.14 6.87 14.44
C TYR A 93 7.25 6.18 15.46
N HIS A 94 6.81 4.96 15.18
CA HIS A 94 6.03 4.21 16.15
C HIS A 94 6.83 3.88 17.41
N ALA A 95 8.09 3.45 17.26
CA ALA A 95 8.96 3.20 18.41
C ALA A 95 9.20 4.48 19.23
N HIS A 96 9.26 5.65 18.59
CA HIS A 96 9.33 6.95 19.25
C HIS A 96 8.08 7.22 20.09
N LEU A 97 6.87 7.05 19.52
CA LEU A 97 5.60 7.24 20.24
C LEU A 97 5.44 6.28 21.42
N GLN A 98 5.89 5.03 21.26
CA GLN A 98 5.88 4.01 22.33
C GLN A 98 7.00 4.21 23.36
N GLY A 99 7.95 5.10 23.11
CA GLY A 99 9.08 5.34 23.98
C GLY A 99 8.67 6.13 25.23
N SER A 100 9.21 5.74 26.38
CA SER A 100 8.94 6.41 27.67
C SER A 100 9.30 7.91 27.66
N LYS A 101 10.23 8.34 26.80
CA LYS A 101 10.57 9.77 26.61
C LYS A 101 9.45 10.58 25.98
N HIS A 102 8.65 9.97 25.10
CA HIS A 102 7.51 10.63 24.48
C HIS A 102 6.28 10.57 25.39
N GLN A 103 6.07 9.44 26.08
CA GLN A 103 4.95 9.26 27.01
C GLN A 103 5.01 10.15 28.27
N ASN A 104 6.20 10.62 28.63
CA ASN A 104 6.44 11.40 29.85
C ASN A 104 6.66 12.89 29.53
N LYS A 105 6.07 13.40 28.45
CA LYS A 105 6.31 14.74 27.92
C LYS A 105 5.02 15.53 27.73
#